data_AF-A0A2V5SV93-F1
#
_entry.id   AF-A0A2V5SV93-F1
#
_cell.length_a   1.000
_cell.length_b   1.000
_cell.length_c   1.000
_cell.angle_alpha   90.00
_cell.angle_beta   90.00
_cell.angle_gamma   90.00
#
_symmetry.space_group_name_H-M   'P 1'
#
loop_
_entity.id
_entity.type
_entity.pdbx_description
1 polymer ?
#
loop_
_entity_poly.entity_id
_entity_poly.type
_entity_poly.pdbx_seq_one_letter_code
_entity_poly.pdbx_strand_id
1 'polypeptide(L)'
;TLQNTQVHAPVPNEWFEQYALPIEDADALDQDPDGDGFTNLDEWQGGTNPIDKNSHPDYLTKLHLVSATEEPFPFMFSSWVGTTFALNSLDQSEPTQFLKIGDIIRGTRFKITKFIEKHERNQYGTKVDVSELLLEHEDTKVQLTLVKEKVATSPQSVATFVYTWGGRREFEVRKDQEFSLKPLEEIKYKVADVQATKAVIVNTQKPNEPIEIGLAAP
;
A
#
# COMPACT_ATOMS: atom_id res chain seq x y z
N THR A 1 4.83 -42.48 24.29
CA THR A 1 4.33 -41.79 23.08
C THR A 1 3.04 -41.11 23.42
N LEU A 2 3.13 -39.86 23.86
CA LEU A 2 2.06 -38.89 23.78
C LEU A 2 2.74 -37.69 23.14
N GLN A 3 2.54 -37.51 21.84
CA GLN A 3 2.86 -36.22 21.24
C GLN A 3 2.03 -35.21 22.03
N ASN A 4 2.69 -34.23 22.65
CA ASN A 4 2.01 -33.17 23.38
C ASN A 4 1.11 -32.48 22.35
N THR A 5 -0.19 -32.74 22.40
CA THR A 5 -1.14 -32.11 21.49
C THR A 5 -1.04 -30.61 21.73
N GLN A 6 -0.60 -29.89 20.71
CA GLN A 6 -0.59 -28.43 20.73
C GLN A 6 -2.04 -27.97 20.97
N VAL A 7 -2.28 -27.26 22.08
CA VAL A 7 -3.63 -26.86 22.50
C VAL A 7 -4.14 -25.74 21.59
N HIS A 8 -3.26 -24.76 21.34
CA HIS A 8 -3.56 -23.53 20.60
C HIS A 8 -2.63 -23.38 19.39
N ALA A 9 -2.81 -24.22 18.37
CA ALA A 9 -2.05 -24.07 17.14
C ALA A 9 -2.33 -22.70 16.49
N PRO A 10 -1.31 -21.97 15.99
CA PRO A 10 0.06 -22.42 15.72
C PRO A 10 1.08 -22.20 16.86
N VAL A 11 0.65 -21.69 18.03
CA VAL A 11 1.54 -21.29 19.14
C VAL A 11 1.92 -22.50 20.02
N PRO A 12 3.21 -22.80 20.24
CA PRO A 12 3.64 -23.95 21.06
C PRO A 12 3.22 -23.79 22.54
N ASN A 13 2.88 -24.90 23.19
CA ASN A 13 2.48 -24.90 24.61
C ASN A 13 3.58 -24.29 25.51
N GLU A 14 4.86 -24.52 25.17
CA GLU A 14 6.02 -23.99 25.89
C GLU A 14 6.07 -22.46 25.90
N TRP A 15 5.52 -21.80 24.86
CA TRP A 15 5.45 -20.34 24.80
C TRP A 15 4.42 -19.80 25.80
N PHE A 16 3.26 -20.46 25.94
CA PHE A 16 2.30 -20.12 26.98
C PHE A 16 2.88 -20.34 28.37
N GLU A 17 3.58 -21.45 28.60
CA GLU A 17 4.25 -21.74 29.88
C GLU A 17 5.32 -20.70 30.23
N GLN A 18 6.13 -20.29 29.24
CA GLN A 18 7.19 -19.29 29.42
C GLN A 18 6.64 -17.97 29.96
N TYR A 19 5.49 -17.52 29.46
CA TYR A 19 4.87 -16.26 29.84
C TYR A 19 3.73 -16.42 30.87
N ALA A 20 3.56 -17.62 31.42
CA ALA A 20 2.50 -17.96 32.39
C ALA A 20 1.09 -17.57 31.92
N LEU A 21 0.81 -17.77 30.63
CA LEU A 21 -0.49 -17.50 29.99
C LEU A 21 -1.49 -18.65 30.27
N PRO A 22 -2.81 -18.38 30.33
CA PRO A 22 -3.84 -19.37 30.63
C PRO A 22 -4.09 -20.28 29.43
N ILE A 23 -3.22 -21.27 29.21
CA ILE A 23 -3.30 -22.20 28.07
C ILE A 23 -4.60 -23.01 28.04
N GLU A 24 -5.26 -23.20 29.19
CA GLU A 24 -6.53 -23.89 29.31
C GLU A 24 -7.73 -23.12 28.73
N ASP A 25 -7.60 -21.80 28.56
CA ASP A 25 -8.69 -20.96 28.04
C ASP A 25 -8.87 -21.19 26.54
N ALA A 26 -10.11 -21.34 26.10
CA ALA A 26 -10.41 -21.61 24.69
C ALA A 26 -10.07 -20.41 23.77
N ASP A 27 -10.06 -19.20 24.32
CA ASP A 27 -9.75 -17.94 23.64
C ASP A 27 -8.35 -17.42 23.97
N ALA A 28 -7.45 -18.26 24.52
CA ALA A 28 -6.12 -17.84 24.97
C ALA A 28 -5.32 -17.09 23.89
N LEU A 29 -5.52 -17.39 22.60
CA LEU A 29 -4.87 -16.68 21.48
C LEU A 29 -5.39 -15.26 21.24
N ASP A 30 -6.63 -14.98 21.63
CA ASP A 30 -7.31 -13.69 21.45
C ASP A 30 -7.18 -12.77 22.67
N GLN A 31 -6.63 -13.29 23.78
CA GLN A 31 -6.38 -12.52 25.00
C GLN A 31 -5.22 -11.54 24.83
N ASP A 32 -5.30 -10.43 25.56
CA ASP A 32 -4.32 -9.34 25.64
C ASP A 32 -4.04 -9.08 27.14
N PRO A 33 -3.06 -9.80 27.74
CA PRO A 33 -2.84 -9.77 29.19
C PRO A 33 -2.29 -8.44 29.72
N ASP A 34 -1.54 -7.68 28.91
CA ASP A 34 -0.92 -6.41 29.31
C ASP A 34 -1.70 -5.16 28.84
N GLY A 35 -2.75 -5.37 28.05
CA GLY A 35 -3.71 -4.37 27.62
C GLY A 35 -3.11 -3.34 26.66
N ASP A 36 -2.15 -3.74 25.82
CA ASP A 36 -1.51 -2.87 24.84
C ASP A 36 -2.22 -2.85 23.47
N GLY A 37 -3.22 -3.72 23.27
CA GLY A 37 -4.01 -3.86 22.05
C GLY A 37 -3.51 -4.94 21.07
N PHE A 38 -2.52 -5.74 21.44
CA PHE A 38 -2.05 -6.91 20.70
C PHE A 38 -2.47 -8.20 21.43
N THR A 39 -2.92 -9.19 20.67
CA THR A 39 -3.28 -10.48 21.26
C THR A 39 -2.06 -11.36 21.39
N ASN A 40 -2.16 -12.40 22.21
CA ASN A 40 -1.13 -13.43 22.32
C ASN A 40 -0.71 -13.99 20.94
N LEU A 41 -1.65 -14.14 20.00
CA LEU A 41 -1.33 -14.57 18.64
C LEU A 41 -0.51 -13.51 17.87
N ASP A 42 -0.88 -12.24 17.95
CA ASP A 42 -0.13 -11.15 17.30
C ASP A 42 1.31 -11.08 17.80
N GLU A 43 1.49 -11.23 19.11
CA GLU A 43 2.80 -11.14 19.75
C GLU A 43 3.66 -12.36 19.53
N TRP A 44 3.06 -13.56 19.48
CA TRP A 44 3.79 -14.74 19.04
C TRP A 44 4.28 -14.58 17.59
N GLN A 45 3.44 -14.04 16.70
CA GLN A 45 3.84 -13.76 15.31
C GLN A 45 4.89 -12.64 15.22
N GLY A 46 4.78 -11.63 16.07
CA GLY A 46 5.71 -10.50 16.16
C GLY A 46 7.00 -10.80 16.92
N GLY A 47 7.08 -11.94 17.62
CA GLY A 47 8.21 -12.30 18.47
C GLY A 47 8.37 -11.40 19.69
N THR A 48 7.26 -10.91 20.25
CA THR A 48 7.23 -9.96 21.36
C THR A 48 6.75 -10.63 22.66
N ASN A 49 6.51 -9.83 23.72
CA ASN A 49 6.38 -10.34 25.08
C ASN A 49 4.99 -10.00 25.62
N PRO A 50 4.10 -11.01 25.76
CA PRO A 50 2.67 -10.80 26.05
C PRO A 50 2.29 -10.38 27.45
N ILE A 51 3.28 -10.04 28.25
CA ILE A 51 3.11 -9.53 29.60
C ILE A 51 3.88 -8.22 29.81
N ASP A 52 4.42 -7.61 28.75
CA ASP A 52 5.11 -6.32 28.77
C ASP A 52 4.61 -5.39 27.66
N LYS A 53 3.78 -4.43 28.08
CA LYS A 53 3.14 -3.40 27.25
C LYS A 53 4.07 -2.59 26.33
N ASN A 54 5.39 -2.61 26.58
CA ASN A 54 6.38 -1.90 25.76
C ASN A 54 7.04 -2.80 24.71
N SER A 55 6.78 -4.11 24.78
CA SER A 55 7.33 -5.12 23.89
C SER A 55 6.20 -5.64 23.01
N HIS A 56 5.94 -4.92 21.92
CA HIS A 56 4.80 -5.20 21.05
C HIS A 56 5.17 -5.09 19.56
N PRO A 57 4.39 -5.72 18.64
CA PRO A 57 4.60 -5.59 17.21
C PRO A 57 4.39 -4.15 16.72
N ASP A 58 4.83 -3.83 15.50
CA ASP A 58 4.54 -2.51 14.92
C ASP A 58 3.02 -2.30 14.79
N TYR A 59 2.52 -1.12 15.15
CA TYR A 59 1.10 -0.79 15.01
C TYR A 59 0.57 -1.00 13.58
N LEU A 60 1.41 -0.91 12.55
CA LEU A 60 1.04 -1.23 11.17
C LEU A 60 0.57 -2.67 10.96
N THR A 61 0.97 -3.64 11.81
CA THR A 61 0.51 -5.03 11.66
C THR A 61 -1.01 -5.15 11.86
N LYS A 62 -1.62 -4.19 12.54
CA LYS A 62 -3.08 -4.07 12.75
C LYS A 62 -3.82 -3.40 11.61
N LEU A 63 -3.10 -2.96 10.57
CA LEU A 63 -3.68 -2.35 9.37
C LEU A 63 -3.81 -3.40 8.27
N HIS A 64 -5.04 -3.60 7.79
CA HIS A 64 -5.33 -4.51 6.69
C HIS A 64 -6.18 -3.83 5.62
N LEU A 65 -6.05 -4.29 4.38
CA LEU A 65 -6.91 -3.88 3.29
C LEU A 65 -8.25 -4.62 3.39
N VAL A 66 -9.36 -3.90 3.28
CA VAL A 66 -10.71 -4.48 3.17
C VAL A 66 -11.08 -4.63 1.70
N SER A 67 -10.87 -3.57 0.93
CA SER A 67 -11.13 -3.54 -0.49
C SER A 67 -10.26 -2.48 -1.16
N ALA A 68 -10.06 -2.63 -2.46
CA ALA A 68 -9.37 -1.65 -3.28
C ALA A 68 -10.12 -1.49 -4.61
N THR A 69 -10.37 -0.23 -4.98
CA THR A 69 -10.88 0.14 -6.30
C THR A 69 -9.73 0.73 -7.08
N GLU A 70 -9.06 -0.11 -7.86
CA GLU A 70 -8.02 0.30 -8.80
C GLU A 70 -8.67 0.87 -10.06
N GLU A 71 -8.44 2.16 -10.30
CA GLU A 71 -8.86 2.81 -11.54
C GLU A 71 -7.63 3.11 -12.40
N PRO A 72 -7.56 2.61 -13.65
CA PRO A 72 -6.48 3.00 -14.53
C PRO A 72 -6.67 4.45 -14.99
N PHE A 73 -5.57 5.18 -15.11
CA PHE A 73 -5.58 6.48 -15.77
C PHE A 73 -5.90 6.28 -17.26
N PRO A 74 -6.89 7.00 -17.84
CA PRO A 74 -7.47 6.64 -19.14
C PRO A 74 -6.52 6.74 -20.34
N PHE A 75 -5.32 7.31 -20.17
CA PHE A 75 -4.33 7.46 -21.22
C PHE A 75 -2.99 6.82 -20.84
N MET A 76 -2.35 6.18 -21.81
CA MET A 76 -0.99 5.63 -21.68
C MET A 76 -0.01 6.45 -22.51
N PHE A 77 1.14 6.77 -21.93
CA PHE A 77 2.26 7.35 -22.65
C PHE A 77 2.92 6.29 -23.54
N SER A 78 2.75 6.40 -24.86
CA SER A 78 3.17 5.34 -25.79
C SER A 78 4.56 5.58 -26.39
N SER A 79 4.84 6.82 -26.83
CA SER A 79 6.11 7.17 -27.47
C SER A 79 6.31 8.69 -27.49
N TRP A 80 7.48 9.15 -27.92
CA TRP A 80 7.71 10.57 -28.19
C TRP A 80 8.66 10.73 -29.38
N VAL A 81 8.55 11.88 -30.06
CA VAL A 81 9.50 12.31 -31.10
C VAL A 81 9.79 13.79 -30.89
N GLY A 82 11.07 14.12 -30.64
CA GLY A 82 11.47 15.47 -30.29
C GLY A 82 10.77 15.95 -29.01
N THR A 83 9.94 16.99 -29.10
CA THR A 83 9.19 17.55 -27.97
C THR A 83 7.72 17.16 -27.94
N THR A 84 7.32 16.19 -28.77
CA THR A 84 5.93 15.76 -28.92
C THR A 84 5.76 14.35 -28.36
N PHE A 85 4.83 14.19 -27.43
CA PHE A 85 4.49 12.96 -26.73
C PHE A 85 3.20 12.38 -27.30
N ALA A 86 3.20 11.09 -27.62
CA ALA A 86 2.03 10.35 -28.05
C ALA A 86 1.36 9.68 -26.84
N LEU A 87 0.08 9.97 -26.64
CA LEU A 87 -0.76 9.37 -25.61
C LEU A 87 -1.92 8.62 -26.27
N ASN A 88 -2.06 7.34 -25.94
CA ASN A 88 -3.15 6.50 -26.45
C ASN A 88 -4.23 6.36 -25.38
N SER A 89 -5.50 6.40 -25.78
CA SER A 89 -6.60 6.00 -24.91
C SER A 89 -6.49 4.50 -24.60
N LEU A 90 -6.68 4.11 -23.33
CA LEU A 90 -6.55 2.71 -22.92
C LEU A 90 -7.63 1.81 -23.52
N ASP A 91 -8.85 2.35 -23.65
CA ASP A 91 -10.00 1.66 -24.23
C ASP A 91 -10.07 1.79 -25.76
N GLN A 92 -9.09 2.47 -26.38
CA GLN A 92 -9.05 2.77 -27.81
C GLN A 92 -10.27 3.57 -28.32
N SER A 93 -10.99 4.25 -27.42
CA SER A 93 -12.16 5.06 -27.75
C SER A 93 -11.80 6.34 -28.51
N GLU A 94 -10.57 6.85 -28.30
CA GLU A 94 -10.08 8.06 -28.93
C GLU A 94 -8.77 7.83 -29.71
N PRO A 95 -8.57 8.55 -30.84
CA PRO A 95 -7.29 8.57 -31.53
C PRO A 95 -6.13 9.04 -30.64
N THR A 96 -4.91 8.63 -30.98
CA THR A 96 -3.69 9.08 -30.32
C THR A 96 -3.62 10.61 -30.25
N GLN A 97 -3.37 11.13 -29.05
CA GLN A 97 -3.13 12.55 -28.82
C GLN A 97 -1.62 12.82 -28.88
N PHE A 98 -1.22 13.82 -29.66
CA PHE A 98 0.16 14.27 -29.78
C PHE A 98 0.31 15.62 -29.09
N LEU A 99 0.93 15.61 -27.91
CA LEU A 99 0.96 16.75 -26.99
C LEU A 99 2.39 17.19 -26.66
N LYS A 100 2.57 18.43 -26.22
CA LYS A 100 3.84 18.99 -25.75
C LYS A 100 3.79 19.34 -24.26
N ILE A 101 4.94 19.67 -23.68
CA ILE A 101 4.98 20.23 -22.31
C ILE A 101 4.13 21.51 -22.29
N GLY A 102 3.23 21.61 -21.30
CA GLY A 102 2.27 22.69 -21.15
C GLY A 102 0.87 22.37 -21.68
N ASP A 103 0.72 21.34 -22.53
CA ASP A 103 -0.58 20.95 -23.07
C ASP A 103 -1.38 20.10 -22.07
N ILE A 104 -2.71 20.23 -22.14
CA ILE A 104 -3.67 19.44 -21.36
C ILE A 104 -4.09 18.23 -22.20
N ILE A 105 -4.14 17.05 -21.57
CA ILE A 105 -4.66 15.83 -22.19
C ILE A 105 -6.17 15.96 -22.32
N ARG A 106 -6.68 15.95 -23.56
CA ARG A 106 -8.11 16.08 -23.85
C ARG A 106 -8.88 14.94 -23.20
N GLY A 107 -10.04 15.25 -22.63
CA GLY A 107 -10.83 14.30 -21.84
C GLY A 107 -10.42 14.24 -20.37
N THR A 108 -9.37 14.97 -19.97
CA THR A 108 -8.90 15.07 -18.59
C THR A 108 -8.63 16.53 -18.21
N ARG A 109 -8.14 16.75 -16.99
CA ARG A 109 -7.61 18.04 -16.50
C ARG A 109 -6.13 17.97 -16.15
N PHE A 110 -5.43 17.00 -16.72
CA PHE A 110 -4.00 16.80 -16.48
C PHE A 110 -3.19 17.49 -17.57
N LYS A 111 -2.29 18.37 -17.14
CA LYS A 111 -1.32 19.07 -17.99
C LYS A 111 0.03 18.40 -17.90
N ILE A 112 0.73 18.28 -19.03
CA ILE A 112 2.10 17.77 -19.07
C ILE A 112 3.04 18.84 -18.51
N THR A 113 3.76 18.51 -17.43
CA THR A 113 4.66 19.46 -16.75
C THR A 113 6.13 19.14 -16.99
N LYS A 114 6.49 17.87 -17.14
CA LYS A 114 7.88 17.46 -17.31
C LYS A 114 8.00 16.13 -18.04
N PHE A 115 9.08 15.99 -18.79
CA PHE A 115 9.52 14.72 -19.35
C PHE A 115 10.91 14.37 -18.82
N ILE A 116 11.11 13.10 -18.45
CA ILE A 116 12.39 12.57 -17.96
C ILE A 116 12.72 11.36 -18.80
N GLU A 117 13.71 11.49 -19.67
CA GLU A 117 14.23 10.35 -20.42
C GLU A 117 14.99 9.43 -19.48
N LYS A 118 14.59 8.16 -19.42
CA LYS A 118 15.12 7.19 -18.45
C LYS A 118 15.20 5.81 -19.08
N HIS A 119 16.26 5.09 -18.74
CA HIS A 119 16.47 3.73 -19.20
C HIS A 119 16.93 2.85 -18.06
N GLU A 120 16.42 1.63 -18.02
CA GLU A 120 16.75 0.64 -17.01
C GLU A 120 17.15 -0.68 -17.68
N ARG A 121 17.98 -1.47 -16.99
CA ARG A 121 18.26 -2.84 -17.43
C ARG A 121 17.22 -3.76 -16.81
N ASN A 122 16.51 -4.53 -17.64
CA ASN A 122 15.62 -5.56 -17.13
C ASN A 122 16.41 -6.78 -16.59
N GLN A 123 15.69 -7.76 -16.06
CA GLN A 123 16.26 -9.02 -15.54
C GLN A 123 17.15 -9.80 -16.53
N TYR A 124 17.01 -9.54 -17.83
CA TYR A 124 17.80 -10.18 -18.90
C TYR A 124 18.98 -9.31 -19.36
N GLY A 125 19.21 -8.15 -18.72
CA GLY A 125 20.27 -7.21 -19.08
C GLY A 125 19.93 -6.31 -20.27
N THR A 126 18.73 -6.43 -20.85
CA THR A 126 18.28 -5.58 -21.97
C THR A 126 17.98 -4.18 -21.47
N LYS A 127 18.49 -3.17 -22.17
CA LYS A 127 18.17 -1.77 -21.91
C LYS A 127 16.74 -1.49 -22.38
N VAL A 128 15.86 -1.24 -21.42
CA VAL A 128 14.45 -0.89 -21.65
C VAL A 128 14.29 0.60 -21.40
N ASP A 129 13.57 1.26 -22.29
CA ASP A 129 13.15 2.64 -22.13
C ASP A 129 11.98 2.71 -21.14
N VAL A 130 12.21 3.42 -20.04
CA VAL A 130 11.26 3.62 -18.95
C VAL A 130 11.06 5.11 -18.70
N SER A 131 11.14 5.91 -19.76
CA SER A 131 10.99 7.35 -19.69
C SER A 131 9.65 7.75 -19.07
N GLU A 132 9.67 8.83 -18.31
CA GLU A 132 8.59 9.27 -17.44
C GLU A 132 8.00 10.60 -17.94
N LEU A 133 6.67 10.67 -18.04
CA LEU A 133 5.92 11.87 -18.35
C LEU A 133 5.14 12.30 -17.10
N LEU A 134 5.55 13.42 -16.51
CA LEU A 134 4.91 13.96 -15.31
C LEU A 134 3.77 14.88 -15.73
N LEU A 135 2.65 14.67 -15.05
CA LEU A 135 1.40 15.37 -15.24
C LEU A 135 1.01 16.07 -13.94
N GLU A 136 0.34 17.21 -14.04
CA GLU A 136 -0.26 17.91 -12.91
C GLU A 136 -1.73 18.21 -13.24
N HIS A 137 -2.62 17.91 -12.30
CA HIS A 137 -4.02 18.32 -12.40
C HIS A 137 -4.13 19.83 -12.18
N GLU A 138 -4.79 20.54 -13.09
CA GLU A 138 -4.77 22.01 -13.09
C GLU A 138 -5.36 22.62 -11.81
N ASP A 139 -6.48 22.08 -11.33
CA ASP A 139 -7.19 22.58 -10.16
C ASP A 139 -6.59 22.10 -8.82
N THR A 140 -6.41 20.79 -8.65
CA THR A 140 -6.01 20.17 -7.37
C THR A 140 -4.51 20.10 -7.14
N LYS A 141 -3.69 20.36 -8.16
CA LYS A 141 -2.22 20.22 -8.13
C LYS A 141 -1.71 18.80 -7.86
N VAL A 142 -2.60 17.81 -7.92
CA VAL A 142 -2.24 16.39 -7.84
C VAL A 142 -1.33 16.03 -9.00
N GLN A 143 -0.24 15.33 -8.70
CA GLN A 143 0.73 14.88 -9.68
C GLN A 143 0.46 13.43 -10.09
N LEU A 144 0.76 13.10 -11.34
CA LEU A 144 0.70 11.74 -11.87
C LEU A 144 1.90 11.51 -12.78
N THR A 145 2.54 10.34 -12.69
CA THR A 145 3.64 9.97 -13.59
C THR A 145 3.20 8.84 -14.49
N LEU A 146 3.30 9.05 -15.80
CA LEU A 146 3.13 8.00 -16.79
C LEU A 146 4.50 7.47 -17.17
N VAL A 147 4.75 6.18 -16.92
CA VAL A 147 5.93 5.48 -17.43
C VAL A 147 5.60 4.99 -18.84
N LYS A 148 6.52 5.15 -19.79
CA LYS A 148 6.31 4.72 -21.17
C LYS A 148 5.82 3.27 -21.24
N GLU A 149 4.77 3.06 -22.02
CA GLU A 149 4.13 1.76 -22.30
C GLU A 149 3.61 1.02 -21.06
N LYS A 150 3.45 1.72 -19.93
CA LYS A 150 2.82 1.17 -18.73
C LYS A 150 1.50 1.87 -18.44
N VAL A 151 0.51 1.09 -18.04
CA VAL A 151 -0.73 1.60 -17.47
C VAL A 151 -0.42 2.21 -16.10
N ALA A 152 -0.85 3.45 -15.88
CA ALA A 152 -0.68 4.14 -14.61
C ALA A 152 -1.96 4.06 -13.79
N THR A 153 -1.83 3.90 -12.48
CA THR A 153 -2.94 3.96 -11.53
C THR A 153 -3.42 5.42 -11.38
N SER A 154 -4.72 5.65 -11.57
CA SER A 154 -5.37 6.95 -11.43
C SER A 154 -5.28 7.43 -9.97
N PRO A 155 -5.08 8.74 -9.72
CA PRO A 155 -5.23 9.32 -8.38
C PRO A 155 -6.64 9.18 -7.77
N GLN A 156 -7.63 8.79 -8.58
CA GLN A 156 -8.97 8.48 -8.10
C GLN A 156 -9.10 7.10 -7.44
N SER A 157 -8.11 6.22 -7.63
CA SER A 157 -8.10 4.89 -7.02
C SER A 157 -8.17 5.00 -5.50
N VAL A 158 -8.93 4.10 -4.87
CA VAL A 158 -9.23 4.14 -3.44
C VAL A 158 -8.87 2.81 -2.80
N ALA A 159 -8.21 2.88 -1.65
CA ALA A 159 -8.04 1.74 -0.75
C ALA A 159 -8.90 1.94 0.51
N THR A 160 -9.70 0.94 0.85
CA THR A 160 -10.45 0.89 2.11
C THR A 160 -9.66 0.03 3.08
N PHE A 161 -9.23 0.63 4.18
CA PHE A 161 -8.48 -0.06 5.22
C PHE A 161 -9.35 -0.34 6.44
N VAL A 162 -9.03 -1.42 7.13
CA VAL A 162 -9.45 -1.66 8.51
C VAL A 162 -8.22 -1.59 9.41
N TYR A 163 -8.36 -0.85 10.49
CA TYR A 163 -7.37 -0.77 11.56
C TYR A 163 -7.97 -1.33 12.84
N THR A 164 -7.34 -2.34 13.43
CA THR A 164 -7.93 -3.10 14.54
C THR A 164 -7.35 -2.76 15.91
N TRP A 165 -6.29 -1.96 15.98
CA TRP A 165 -5.73 -1.51 17.26
C TRP A 165 -6.67 -0.54 17.99
N GLY A 166 -6.97 -0.83 19.25
CA GLY A 166 -7.92 -0.04 20.05
C GLY A 166 -9.37 -0.14 19.59
N GLY A 167 -9.70 -1.16 18.77
CA GLY A 167 -11.02 -1.41 18.20
C GLY A 167 -11.04 -1.32 16.68
N ARG A 168 -12.04 -1.94 16.06
CA ARG A 168 -12.21 -1.95 14.60
C ARG A 168 -12.57 -0.56 14.08
N ARG A 169 -11.71 0.04 13.26
CA ARG A 169 -11.96 1.29 12.54
C ARG A 169 -11.72 1.10 11.05
N GLU A 170 -12.76 1.33 10.25
CA GLU A 170 -12.64 1.35 8.79
C GLU A 170 -12.54 2.78 8.26
N PHE A 171 -11.72 2.99 7.24
CA PHE A 171 -11.57 4.28 6.58
C PHE A 171 -11.02 4.13 5.16
N GLU A 172 -11.39 5.07 4.30
CA GLU A 172 -10.95 5.11 2.90
C GLU A 172 -9.83 6.12 2.70
N VAL A 173 -8.85 5.75 1.88
CA VAL A 173 -7.73 6.62 1.50
C VAL A 173 -7.54 6.54 0.00
N ARG A 174 -7.55 7.70 -0.66
CA ARG A 174 -7.25 7.79 -2.10
C ARG A 174 -5.76 7.65 -2.36
N LYS A 175 -5.39 7.24 -3.57
CA LYS A 175 -3.99 7.29 -4.01
C LYS A 175 -3.44 8.71 -3.84
N ASP A 176 -2.20 8.79 -3.36
CA ASP A 176 -1.47 10.00 -2.96
C ASP A 176 -2.03 10.78 -1.76
N GLN A 177 -3.11 10.32 -1.13
CA GLN A 177 -3.61 10.89 0.11
C GLN A 177 -2.80 10.39 1.32
N GLU A 178 -2.56 11.30 2.26
CA GLU A 178 -1.89 11.01 3.52
C GLU A 178 -2.89 10.64 4.64
N PHE A 179 -2.45 9.77 5.55
CA PHE A 179 -3.17 9.39 6.76
C PHE A 179 -2.19 9.07 7.89
N SER A 180 -2.72 8.95 9.11
CA SER A 180 -1.94 8.54 10.29
C SER A 180 -2.72 7.53 11.12
N LEU A 181 -1.99 6.73 11.88
CA LEU A 181 -2.54 5.71 12.76
C LEU A 181 -2.28 6.11 14.21
N LYS A 182 -3.28 5.91 15.07
CA LYS A 182 -3.06 6.01 16.50
C LYS A 182 -2.27 4.77 16.96
N PRO A 183 -1.47 4.87 18.02
CA PRO A 183 -1.20 6.07 18.81
C PRO A 183 -0.16 7.01 18.17
N LEU A 184 0.57 6.57 17.14
CA LEU A 184 1.68 7.29 16.49
C LEU A 184 1.21 8.28 15.41
N GLU A 185 0.44 9.31 15.79
CA GLU A 185 -0.14 10.27 14.84
C GLU A 185 0.89 11.18 14.15
N GLU A 186 2.11 11.27 14.70
CA GLU A 186 3.26 11.97 14.11
C GLU A 186 3.80 11.28 12.85
N ILE A 187 3.55 9.97 12.70
CA ILE A 187 3.91 9.24 11.50
C ILE A 187 2.83 9.45 10.45
N LYS A 188 3.20 10.05 9.32
CA LYS A 188 2.31 10.18 8.15
C LYS A 188 2.64 9.12 7.12
N TYR A 189 1.63 8.36 6.73
CA TYR A 189 1.67 7.42 5.63
C TYR A 189 0.97 8.01 4.42
N LYS A 190 1.43 7.68 3.22
CA LYS A 190 0.78 8.03 1.96
C LYS A 190 0.49 6.76 1.16
N VAL A 191 -0.70 6.64 0.58
CA VAL A 191 -0.99 5.55 -0.36
C VAL A 191 -0.25 5.82 -1.68
N ALA A 192 0.78 5.05 -1.97
CA ALA A 192 1.60 5.19 -3.17
C ALA A 192 0.98 4.48 -4.39
N ASP A 193 0.37 3.31 -4.17
CA ASP A 193 -0.26 2.53 -5.21
C ASP A 193 -1.47 1.74 -4.68
N VAL A 194 -2.43 1.45 -5.55
CA VAL A 194 -3.65 0.71 -5.23
C VAL A 194 -3.85 -0.34 -6.31
N GLN A 195 -3.94 -1.59 -5.89
CA GLN A 195 -4.19 -2.75 -6.75
C GLN A 195 -5.37 -3.54 -6.20
N ALA A 196 -6.01 -4.36 -7.03
CA ALA A 196 -7.22 -5.11 -6.65
C ALA A 196 -7.11 -5.91 -5.32
N THR A 197 -5.92 -6.41 -4.95
CA THR A 197 -5.72 -7.24 -3.75
C THR A 197 -4.70 -6.69 -2.75
N LYS A 198 -4.12 -5.52 -3.04
CA LYS A 198 -3.14 -4.88 -2.16
C LYS A 198 -3.08 -3.38 -2.35
N ALA A 199 -2.70 -2.66 -1.30
CA ALA A 199 -2.29 -1.27 -1.39
C ALA A 199 -0.83 -1.15 -1.00
N VAL A 200 -0.10 -0.25 -1.65
CA VAL A 200 1.27 0.09 -1.27
C VAL A 200 1.22 1.43 -0.56
N ILE A 201 1.71 1.49 0.67
CA ILE A 201 1.85 2.73 1.43
C ILE A 201 3.34 3.07 1.61
N VAL A 202 3.64 4.34 1.83
CA VAL A 202 4.98 4.81 2.18
C VAL A 202 4.92 5.66 3.43
N ASN A 203 5.87 5.48 4.34
CA ASN A 203 6.11 6.45 5.40
C ASN A 203 6.74 7.71 4.77
N THR A 204 6.13 8.87 4.97
CA THR A 204 6.59 10.15 4.40
C THR A 204 8.01 10.54 4.83
N GLN A 205 8.48 10.07 5.99
CA GLN A 205 9.84 10.28 6.48
C GLN A 205 10.85 9.28 5.89
N LYS A 206 10.37 8.15 5.38
CA LYS A 206 11.17 7.09 4.74
C LYS A 206 10.54 6.66 3.40
N PRO A 207 10.47 7.56 2.40
CA PRO A 207 9.72 7.32 1.16
C PRO A 207 10.30 6.20 0.29
N ASN A 208 11.53 5.75 0.56
CA ASN A 208 12.22 4.69 -0.18
C ASN A 208 11.95 3.27 0.39
N GLU A 209 11.14 3.16 1.43
CA GLU A 209 10.76 1.90 2.08
C GLU A 209 9.24 1.67 1.91
N PRO A 210 8.78 1.19 0.73
CA PRO A 210 7.37 0.92 0.50
C PRO A 210 6.90 -0.29 1.32
N ILE A 211 5.66 -0.22 1.79
CA ILE A 211 5.01 -1.21 2.64
C ILE A 211 3.77 -1.73 1.92
N GLU A 212 3.70 -3.04 1.70
CA GLU A 212 2.53 -3.68 1.10
C GLU A 212 1.50 -4.04 2.18
N ILE A 213 0.27 -3.60 1.98
CA ILE A 213 -0.88 -3.92 2.82
C ILE A 213 -1.82 -4.79 2.00
N GLY A 214 -1.89 -6.08 2.34
CA GLY A 214 -2.76 -7.06 1.70
C GLY A 214 -4.16 -7.08 2.29
N LEU A 215 -5.06 -7.82 1.63
CA LEU A 215 -6.40 -8.10 2.14
C LEU A 215 -6.34 -8.72 3.54
N ALA A 216 -7.24 -8.29 4.43
CA ALA A 216 -7.48 -8.99 5.68
C ALA A 216 -7.79 -10.46 5.38
N ALA A 217 -7.22 -11.37 6.18
CA ALA A 217 -7.62 -12.77 6.11
C ALA A 217 -9.14 -12.86 6.35
N PRO A 218 -9.87 -13.71 5.59
CA PRO A 218 -11.31 -13.87 5.70
C PRO A 218 -11.75 -14.37 7.08
#